data_AF-A0A7S2MX62-F1
#
_entry.id   AF-A0A7S2MX62-F1
#
_cell.length_a   1.000
_cell.length_b   1.000
_cell.length_c   1.000
_cell.angle_alpha   90.00
_cell.angle_beta   90.00
_cell.angle_gamma   90.00
#
_symmetry.space_group_name_H-M   'P 1'
#
loop_
_entity.id
_entity.type
_entity.pdbx_description
1 polymer ?
#
loop_
_entity_poly.entity_id
_entity_poly.type
_entity_poly.pdbx_seq_one_letter_code
_entity_poly.pdbx_strand_id
1 'polypeptide(L)'
;RKQTDPSTTSLSKVFVTADEHHLLQYRIATGRITSVLKARGLYARDAFGAFDHDRDGLLNLPELRRGLEWLGLKLDPALLKEFMRELDKDKDGYINLDEFKGAVGWEENSENIGATGVTPPVMPLPPMPREGDKKEIVKIPESVLAGIKIKVKKVTKFDRVWKSQGSMSRYKGSVWAPVAHSGAFKQNRALVYLGHFAGAGFDNPNRDGKERLIMEITDTTGSWVGGSSWLPHVLDRYMPRPARFRLIWSVTHGSNPFYAWEPVPPSDKFVALGHVGTTTDKEPDVKVMRCVCKDWLKESTLIKSIWDDSGSGGRAASIWIFNTMYMIGFVAGHEPPRRKPMELKSHRFFLREFSDIRTDEVVPASGNKR
;
A
#
# COMPACT_ATOMS: atom_id res chain seq x y z
N ARG A 1 -28.01 -52.88 -13.16
CA ARG A 1 -27.24 -53.21 -11.94
C ARG A 1 -27.15 -51.94 -11.10
N LYS A 2 -27.46 -52.05 -9.80
CA LYS A 2 -27.76 -50.94 -8.88
C LYS A 2 -26.69 -49.84 -8.87
N GLN A 3 -27.15 -48.60 -8.91
CA GLN A 3 -26.38 -47.37 -8.72
C GLN A 3 -26.12 -47.23 -7.21
N THR A 4 -24.87 -47.35 -6.78
CA THR A 4 -24.45 -47.10 -5.39
C THR A 4 -24.12 -45.62 -5.21
N ASP A 5 -24.57 -45.07 -4.08
CA ASP A 5 -24.42 -43.69 -3.66
C ASP A 5 -22.94 -43.29 -3.45
N PRO A 6 -22.44 -42.21 -4.10
CA PRO A 6 -21.05 -41.75 -3.98
C PRO A 6 -20.61 -41.37 -2.57
N SER A 7 -21.54 -41.17 -1.64
CA SER A 7 -21.25 -40.80 -0.24
C SER A 7 -20.61 -41.92 0.59
N THR A 8 -20.46 -43.13 0.04
CA THR A 8 -19.91 -44.30 0.76
C THR A 8 -18.54 -44.79 0.28
N THR A 9 -17.92 -44.14 -0.70
CA THR A 9 -16.62 -44.60 -1.21
C THR A 9 -15.47 -43.92 -0.47
N SER A 10 -14.71 -44.70 0.30
CA SER A 10 -13.56 -44.27 1.12
C SER A 10 -12.35 -43.88 0.27
N LEU A 11 -12.46 -42.78 -0.48
CA LEU A 11 -11.31 -42.05 -1.04
C LEU A 11 -10.54 -41.26 0.04
N SER A 12 -11.02 -41.29 1.29
CA SER A 12 -10.38 -40.70 2.47
C SER A 12 -9.28 -41.57 3.11
N LYS A 13 -8.91 -42.71 2.51
CA LYS A 13 -7.93 -43.65 3.11
C LYS A 13 -6.79 -44.10 2.19
N VAL A 14 -6.60 -43.47 1.04
CA VAL A 14 -5.53 -43.87 0.09
C VAL A 14 -4.34 -42.91 0.23
N PHE A 15 -3.56 -43.20 1.27
CA PHE A 15 -2.11 -42.99 1.46
C PHE A 15 -1.52 -41.57 1.44
N VAL A 16 -1.38 -40.99 2.63
CA VAL A 16 -0.14 -40.31 3.05
C VAL A 16 0.08 -40.76 4.50
N THR A 17 1.19 -41.40 4.82
CA THR A 17 1.53 -41.73 6.22
C THR A 17 1.68 -40.42 7.01
N ALA A 18 1.48 -40.47 8.34
CA ALA A 18 1.62 -39.28 9.19
C ALA A 18 2.97 -38.57 8.99
N ASP A 19 4.02 -39.34 8.70
CA ASP A 19 5.37 -38.86 8.45
C ASP A 19 5.53 -38.15 7.09
N GLU A 20 4.89 -38.65 6.02
CA GLU A 20 4.94 -37.99 4.71
C GLU A 20 4.16 -36.67 4.70
N HIS A 21 3.05 -36.59 5.43
CA HIS A 21 2.27 -35.35 5.57
C HIS A 21 3.05 -34.30 6.37
N HIS A 22 3.75 -34.73 7.43
CA HIS A 22 4.64 -33.89 8.23
C HIS A 22 5.81 -33.34 7.39
N LEU A 23 6.49 -34.19 6.62
CA LEU A 23 7.59 -33.79 5.73
C LEU A 23 7.13 -32.84 4.62
N LEU A 24 5.93 -33.03 4.07
CA LEU A 24 5.36 -32.12 3.08
C LEU A 24 5.06 -30.74 3.66
N GLN A 25 4.46 -30.67 4.85
CA GLN A 25 4.18 -29.41 5.53
C GLN A 25 5.47 -28.65 5.87
N TYR A 26 6.50 -29.37 6.32
CA TYR A 26 7.83 -28.82 6.56
C TYR A 26 8.44 -28.22 5.28
N ARG A 27 8.47 -28.98 4.16
CA ARG A 27 9.03 -28.51 2.88
C ARG A 27 8.29 -27.30 2.30
N ILE A 28 6.97 -27.20 2.54
CA ILE A 28 6.18 -26.05 2.14
C ILE A 28 6.51 -24.82 3.00
N ALA A 29 6.70 -25.00 4.31
CA ALA A 29 7.05 -23.93 5.22
C ALA A 29 8.45 -23.36 4.92
N THR A 30 9.47 -24.22 4.78
CA THR A 30 10.83 -23.81 4.40
C THR A 30 10.87 -23.12 3.05
N GLY A 31 10.20 -23.67 2.03
CA GLY A 31 10.11 -23.05 0.70
C GLY A 31 9.50 -21.63 0.71
N ARG A 32 8.49 -21.39 1.57
CA ARG A 32 7.89 -20.05 1.75
C ARG A 32 8.86 -19.09 2.42
N ILE A 33 9.57 -19.53 3.44
CA ILE A 33 10.58 -18.71 4.14
C ILE A 33 11.69 -18.31 3.18
N THR A 34 12.24 -19.28 2.43
CA THR A 34 13.27 -19.02 1.41
C THR A 34 12.78 -18.04 0.33
N SER A 35 11.54 -18.21 -0.15
CA SER A 35 10.97 -17.31 -1.14
C SER A 35 10.83 -15.88 -0.63
N VAL A 36 10.42 -15.70 0.63
CA VAL A 36 10.25 -14.37 1.23
C VAL A 36 11.61 -13.71 1.50
N LEU A 37 12.60 -14.48 1.96
CA LEU A 37 13.96 -13.98 2.18
C LEU A 37 14.60 -13.51 0.87
N LYS A 38 14.50 -14.31 -0.20
CA LYS A 38 14.98 -13.93 -1.54
C LYS A 38 14.25 -12.71 -2.08
N ALA A 39 12.93 -12.63 -1.93
CA ALA A 39 12.14 -11.48 -2.39
C ALA A 39 12.46 -10.18 -1.66
N ARG A 40 12.95 -10.25 -0.41
CA ARG A 40 13.40 -9.09 0.38
C ARG A 40 14.91 -8.80 0.24
N GLY A 41 15.64 -9.62 -0.51
CA GLY A 41 17.10 -9.45 -0.68
C GLY A 41 17.91 -9.67 0.61
N LEU A 42 17.38 -10.42 1.57
CA LEU A 42 18.03 -10.68 2.86
C LEU A 42 18.84 -11.96 2.81
N TYR A 43 20.11 -11.90 3.21
CA TYR A 43 20.94 -13.09 3.41
C TYR A 43 20.48 -13.88 4.64
N ALA A 44 20.67 -15.19 4.65
CA ALA A 44 20.27 -16.05 5.78
C ALA A 44 20.89 -15.59 7.11
N ARG A 45 22.15 -15.12 7.08
CA ARG A 45 22.86 -14.57 8.24
C ARG A 45 22.21 -13.27 8.76
N ASP A 46 21.78 -12.39 7.87
CA ASP A 46 21.15 -11.12 8.23
C ASP A 46 19.74 -11.34 8.80
N ALA A 47 19.01 -12.31 8.25
CA ALA A 47 17.71 -12.72 8.77
C ALA A 47 17.84 -13.37 10.15
N PHE A 48 18.84 -14.24 10.34
CA PHE A 48 19.13 -14.86 11.64
C PHE A 48 19.42 -13.79 12.71
N GLY A 49 20.30 -12.83 12.40
CA GLY A 49 20.61 -11.73 13.32
C GLY A 49 19.44 -10.76 13.57
N ALA A 50 18.39 -10.79 12.75
CA ALA A 50 17.16 -10.05 13.00
C ALA A 50 16.15 -10.84 13.85
N PHE A 51 16.27 -12.17 13.88
CA PHE A 51 15.40 -13.07 14.65
C PHE A 51 15.90 -13.24 16.08
N ASP A 52 17.23 -13.36 16.23
CA ASP A 52 17.97 -13.48 17.48
C ASP A 52 17.91 -12.13 18.23
N HIS A 53 17.01 -12.03 19.20
CA HIS A 53 16.69 -10.75 19.86
C HIS A 53 17.62 -10.46 21.03
N ASP A 54 17.97 -11.49 21.79
CA ASP A 54 18.88 -11.40 22.91
C ASP A 54 20.37 -11.54 22.52
N ARG A 55 20.65 -11.88 21.24
CA ARG A 55 21.98 -11.98 20.64
C ARG A 55 22.83 -13.07 21.25
N ASP A 56 22.20 -14.16 21.67
CA ASP A 56 22.89 -15.33 22.20
C ASP A 56 23.43 -16.26 21.09
N GLY A 57 23.10 -15.98 19.82
CA GLY A 57 23.54 -16.74 18.66
C GLY A 57 22.70 -17.99 18.39
N LEU A 58 21.58 -18.15 19.10
CA LEU A 58 20.64 -19.26 19.03
C LEU A 58 19.22 -18.69 18.83
N LEU A 59 18.30 -19.48 18.26
CA LEU A 59 16.90 -19.08 18.15
C LEU A 59 16.01 -20.00 18.98
N ASN A 60 15.35 -19.43 20.00
CA ASN A 60 14.31 -20.12 20.75
C ASN A 60 12.93 -20.06 20.06
N LEU A 61 11.96 -20.87 20.51
CA LEU A 61 10.62 -20.94 19.92
C LEU A 61 9.91 -19.56 19.84
N PRO A 62 9.90 -18.72 20.90
CA PRO A 62 9.37 -17.35 20.83
C PRO A 62 10.04 -16.45 19.77
N GLU A 63 11.36 -16.53 19.63
CA GLU A 63 12.13 -15.73 18.66
C GLU A 63 11.91 -16.21 17.24
N LEU A 64 11.93 -17.52 17.01
CA LEU A 64 11.58 -18.11 15.72
C LEU A 64 10.18 -17.68 15.30
N ARG A 65 9.20 -17.72 16.22
CA ARG A 65 7.83 -17.24 15.96
C ARG A 65 7.83 -15.78 15.53
N ARG A 66 8.48 -14.92 16.31
CA ARG A 66 8.52 -13.47 16.07
C ARG A 66 9.21 -13.15 14.75
N GLY A 67 10.29 -13.86 14.43
CA GLY A 67 11.02 -13.74 13.18
C GLY A 67 10.17 -14.16 11.96
N LEU A 68 9.47 -15.28 12.05
CA LEU A 68 8.54 -15.72 10.99
C LEU A 68 7.38 -14.75 10.80
N GLU A 69 6.82 -14.22 11.90
CA GLU A 69 5.80 -13.18 11.87
C GLU A 69 6.33 -11.87 11.23
N TRP A 70 7.60 -11.51 11.48
CA TRP A 70 8.27 -10.38 10.85
C TRP A 70 8.48 -10.57 9.33
N LEU A 71 8.70 -11.81 8.89
CA LEU A 71 8.67 -12.19 7.46
C LEU A 71 7.24 -12.19 6.88
N GLY A 72 6.20 -12.08 7.70
CA GLY A 72 4.80 -12.11 7.28
C GLY A 72 4.24 -13.52 7.13
N LEU A 73 4.91 -14.52 7.71
CA LEU A 73 4.49 -15.92 7.73
C LEU A 73 3.91 -16.23 9.11
N LYS A 74 2.61 -16.53 9.16
CA LYS A 74 1.95 -16.98 10.39
C LYS A 74 1.78 -18.50 10.30
N LEU A 75 2.49 -19.22 11.17
CA LEU A 75 2.32 -20.66 11.36
C LEU A 75 1.47 -20.88 12.61
N ASP A 76 0.63 -21.91 12.57
CA ASP A 76 -0.12 -22.34 13.75
C ASP A 76 0.86 -22.82 14.84
N PRO A 77 0.56 -22.63 16.14
CA PRO A 77 1.46 -23.01 17.22
C PRO A 77 1.88 -24.49 17.22
N ALA A 78 1.00 -25.38 16.75
CA ALA A 78 1.31 -26.79 16.57
C ALA A 78 2.35 -26.98 15.44
N LEU A 79 2.09 -26.38 14.27
CA LEU A 79 2.98 -26.43 13.13
C LEU A 79 4.34 -25.76 13.40
N LEU A 80 4.37 -24.70 14.21
CA LEU A 80 5.61 -24.03 14.62
C LEU A 80 6.49 -24.94 15.51
N LYS A 81 5.87 -25.68 16.44
CA LYS A 81 6.61 -26.65 17.28
C LYS A 81 7.15 -27.81 16.45
N GLU A 82 6.37 -28.28 15.47
CA GLU A 82 6.82 -29.32 14.54
C GLU A 82 7.93 -28.81 13.63
N PHE A 83 7.82 -27.56 13.16
CA PHE A 83 8.84 -26.89 12.38
C PHE A 83 10.15 -26.73 13.15
N MET A 84 10.08 -26.33 14.43
CA MET A 84 11.25 -26.24 15.29
C MET A 84 11.91 -27.60 15.51
N ARG A 85 11.11 -28.65 15.77
CA ARG A 85 11.60 -30.02 15.94
C ARG A 85 12.33 -30.56 14.71
N GLU A 86 11.96 -30.12 13.52
CA GLU A 86 12.59 -30.55 12.27
C GLU A 86 13.84 -29.72 11.91
N LEU A 87 13.95 -28.50 12.44
CA LEU A 87 15.12 -27.62 12.27
C LEU A 87 16.25 -27.94 13.26
N ASP A 88 15.87 -28.22 14.50
CA ASP A 88 16.75 -28.58 15.62
C ASP A 88 17.27 -30.02 15.44
N LYS A 89 18.42 -30.16 14.78
CA LYS A 89 18.98 -31.46 14.39
C LYS A 89 19.71 -32.12 15.55
N ASP A 90 20.33 -31.32 16.41
CA ASP A 90 21.06 -31.80 17.59
C ASP A 90 20.16 -31.97 18.83
N LYS A 91 18.90 -31.52 18.75
CA LYS A 91 17.83 -31.68 19.75
C LYS A 91 18.13 -30.94 21.05
N ASP A 92 18.83 -29.81 20.96
CA ASP A 92 19.17 -28.99 22.11
C ASP A 92 18.04 -28.02 22.52
N GLY A 93 16.97 -27.94 21.73
CA GLY A 93 15.82 -27.08 21.95
C GLY A 93 15.98 -25.67 21.39
N TYR A 94 17.02 -25.42 20.59
CA TYR A 94 17.33 -24.16 19.93
C TYR A 94 17.64 -24.40 18.44
N ILE A 95 17.78 -23.33 17.66
CA ILE A 95 18.23 -23.41 16.26
C ILE A 95 19.47 -22.54 16.11
N ASN A 96 20.58 -23.14 15.71
CA ASN A 96 21.80 -22.41 15.42
C ASN A 96 21.86 -21.90 13.97
N LEU A 97 22.84 -21.05 13.67
CA LEU A 97 22.96 -20.40 12.37
C LEU A 97 23.12 -21.39 11.19
N ASP A 98 23.81 -22.50 11.39
CA ASP A 98 24.10 -23.45 10.32
C ASP A 98 22.90 -24.37 10.04
N GLU A 99 22.13 -24.70 11.08
CA GLU A 99 20.80 -25.33 10.94
C GLU A 99 19.83 -24.43 10.17
N PHE A 100 19.81 -23.13 10.50
CA PHE A 100 18.96 -22.16 9.81
C PHE A 100 19.31 -22.04 8.32
N LYS A 101 20.60 -21.91 7.97
CA LYS A 101 21.07 -21.84 6.57
C LYS A 101 20.72 -23.10 5.77
N GLY A 102 20.93 -24.28 6.36
CA GLY A 102 20.62 -25.56 5.73
C GLY A 102 19.13 -25.68 5.42
N ALA A 103 18.26 -25.18 6.29
CA ALA A 103 16.83 -25.24 6.12
C ALA A 103 16.27 -24.31 5.05
N VAL A 104 16.82 -23.10 4.92
CA VAL A 104 16.38 -22.16 3.87
C VAL A 104 16.98 -22.46 2.50
N GLY A 105 17.79 -23.52 2.35
CA GLY A 105 18.36 -23.93 1.06
C GLY A 105 19.38 -22.94 0.52
N TRP A 106 20.15 -22.30 1.41
CA TRP A 106 21.25 -21.43 1.05
C TRP A 106 22.55 -22.23 1.12
N GLU A 107 22.81 -23.03 0.07
CA GLU A 107 24.17 -23.52 -0.14
C GLU A 107 24.95 -22.47 -0.93
N GLU A 108 26.07 -22.02 -0.35
CA GLU A 108 27.07 -21.25 -1.08
C GLU A 108 27.78 -22.20 -2.06
N ASN A 109 27.55 -21.96 -3.37
CA ASN A 109 28.20 -22.53 -4.57
C ASN A 109 27.66 -23.85 -5.18
N SER A 110 26.98 -23.77 -6.34
CA SER A 110 27.58 -24.13 -7.65
C SER A 110 26.59 -24.02 -8.83
N GLU A 111 27.07 -23.31 -9.85
CA GLU A 111 26.85 -23.36 -11.30
C GLU A 111 25.74 -24.21 -11.96
N ASN A 112 25.11 -23.58 -12.97
CA ASN A 112 24.53 -24.13 -14.22
C ASN A 112 23.15 -24.82 -14.24
N ILE A 113 22.22 -24.20 -15.00
CA ILE A 113 21.19 -24.71 -15.97
C ILE A 113 20.21 -23.51 -16.16
N GLY A 114 19.97 -22.88 -17.31
CA GLY A 114 20.03 -23.32 -18.70
C GLY A 114 18.63 -23.32 -19.35
N ALA A 115 18.18 -22.15 -19.83
CA ALA A 115 17.25 -21.89 -20.96
C ALA A 115 15.79 -22.44 -21.05
N THR A 116 14.97 -21.66 -21.79
CA THR A 116 13.58 -21.85 -22.33
C THR A 116 12.41 -21.49 -21.39
N GLY A 117 11.34 -20.73 -21.70
CA GLY A 117 10.84 -20.02 -22.90
C GLY A 117 9.29 -20.15 -23.07
N VAL A 118 8.51 -19.08 -22.80
CA VAL A 118 7.13 -18.72 -23.31
C VAL A 118 5.86 -19.39 -22.66
N THR A 119 5.08 -18.80 -21.69
CA THR A 119 3.91 -17.82 -21.63
C THR A 119 2.46 -18.43 -21.74
N PRO A 120 1.31 -17.77 -21.39
CA PRO A 120 0.87 -16.84 -20.30
C PRO A 120 -0.50 -17.28 -19.61
N PRO A 121 -1.40 -16.39 -19.12
CA PRO A 121 -1.83 -16.18 -17.72
C PRO A 121 -3.15 -16.88 -17.25
N VAL A 122 -3.35 -17.01 -15.92
CA VAL A 122 -4.70 -17.15 -15.31
C VAL A 122 -4.85 -16.19 -14.12
N MET A 123 -5.84 -15.31 -14.20
CA MET A 123 -6.33 -14.42 -13.13
C MET A 123 -7.57 -15.03 -12.43
N PRO A 124 -7.98 -14.53 -11.25
CA PRO A 124 -8.44 -15.33 -10.11
C PRO A 124 -9.98 -15.44 -9.95
N LEU A 125 -10.43 -16.36 -9.07
CA LEU A 125 -11.72 -16.24 -8.37
C LEU A 125 -11.51 -15.77 -6.91
N PRO A 126 -12.41 -14.93 -6.37
CA PRO A 126 -12.28 -14.33 -5.04
C PRO A 126 -12.56 -15.34 -3.92
N PRO A 127 -11.93 -15.20 -2.72
CA PRO A 127 -12.33 -16.00 -1.57
C PRO A 127 -13.75 -15.65 -1.10
N MET A 128 -14.58 -16.68 -0.86
CA MET A 128 -15.83 -16.59 -0.09
C MET A 128 -15.57 -16.10 1.36
N PRO A 129 -16.48 -15.35 1.99
CA PRO A 129 -16.31 -14.91 3.37
C PRO A 129 -16.49 -16.08 4.32
N ARG A 130 -15.59 -16.24 5.31
CA ARG A 130 -15.84 -17.10 6.46
C ARG A 130 -16.73 -16.36 7.45
N GLU A 131 -17.81 -17.00 7.85
CA GLU A 131 -18.78 -16.53 8.83
C GLU A 131 -18.10 -16.44 10.20
N GLY A 132 -17.70 -15.24 10.63
CA GLY A 132 -17.10 -15.04 11.96
C GLY A 132 -16.17 -13.85 12.18
N ASP A 133 -15.64 -13.19 11.16
CA ASP A 133 -14.70 -12.07 11.35
C ASP A 133 -15.44 -10.76 11.74
N LYS A 134 -15.89 -10.67 12.99
CA LYS A 134 -16.10 -9.36 13.63
C LYS A 134 -14.72 -8.72 13.78
N LYS A 135 -14.33 -7.86 12.83
CA LYS A 135 -13.18 -6.95 12.96
C LYS A 135 -13.32 -6.21 14.29
N GLU A 136 -12.46 -6.52 15.25
CA GLU A 136 -12.37 -5.70 16.46
C GLU A 136 -12.04 -4.26 16.06
N ILE A 137 -12.95 -3.35 16.36
CA ILE A 137 -12.74 -1.91 16.19
C ILE A 137 -11.68 -1.52 17.22
N VAL A 138 -10.44 -1.33 16.78
CA VAL A 138 -9.37 -0.81 17.64
C VAL A 138 -9.76 0.60 18.07
N LYS A 139 -10.18 0.74 19.33
CA LYS A 139 -10.49 2.04 19.93
C LYS A 139 -9.18 2.80 20.17
N ILE A 140 -8.99 3.91 19.46
CA ILE A 140 -7.81 4.76 19.61
C ILE A 140 -8.00 5.62 20.88
N PRO A 141 -7.09 5.58 21.86
CA PRO A 141 -7.20 6.38 23.08
C PRO A 141 -7.19 7.89 22.79
N GLU A 142 -7.96 8.67 23.53
CA GLU A 142 -8.00 10.14 23.38
C GLU A 142 -6.63 10.80 23.61
N SER A 143 -5.81 10.24 24.49
CA SER A 143 -4.43 10.70 24.74
C SER A 143 -3.57 10.63 23.47
N VAL A 144 -3.76 9.60 22.65
CA VAL A 144 -3.10 9.46 21.36
C VAL A 144 -3.65 10.49 20.37
N LEU A 145 -4.98 10.63 20.27
CA LEU A 145 -5.60 11.64 19.38
C LEU A 145 -5.17 13.07 19.71
N ALA A 146 -4.97 13.40 20.99
CA ALA A 146 -4.42 14.68 21.43
C ALA A 146 -2.95 14.88 21.00
N GLY A 147 -2.19 13.79 20.87
CA GLY A 147 -0.79 13.77 20.44
C GLY A 147 -0.58 13.78 18.92
N ILE A 148 -1.63 13.53 18.13
CA ILE A 148 -1.52 13.55 16.67
C ILE A 148 -1.64 14.97 16.16
N LYS A 149 -0.55 15.45 15.57
CA LYS A 149 -0.44 16.79 14.98
C LYS A 149 -0.45 16.71 13.46
N ILE A 150 -1.37 17.43 12.85
CA ILE A 150 -1.47 17.58 11.40
C ILE A 150 -0.90 18.94 11.01
N LYS A 151 -0.02 18.94 10.02
CA LYS A 151 0.58 20.14 9.44
C LYS A 151 0.63 20.05 7.94
N VAL A 152 0.35 21.13 7.26
CA VAL A 152 0.59 21.27 5.83
C VAL A 152 2.03 21.73 5.61
N LYS A 153 2.73 21.11 4.65
CA LYS A 153 4.12 21.40 4.28
C LYS A 153 4.26 21.61 2.79
N LYS A 154 5.21 22.46 2.40
CA LYS A 154 5.59 22.62 1.00
C LYS A 154 6.35 21.41 0.49
N VAL A 155 6.05 20.99 -0.73
CA VAL A 155 6.80 20.00 -1.48
C VAL A 155 7.88 20.72 -2.29
N THR A 156 9.10 20.19 -2.24
CA THR A 156 10.24 20.72 -3.00
C THR A 156 10.71 19.79 -4.12
N LYS A 157 10.36 18.50 -4.07
CA LYS A 157 10.79 17.51 -5.06
C LYS A 157 9.59 16.94 -5.80
N PHE A 158 9.71 16.84 -7.12
CA PHE A 158 8.66 16.34 -7.99
C PHE A 158 9.24 15.47 -9.10
N ASP A 159 8.57 14.36 -9.37
CA ASP A 159 8.80 13.52 -10.53
C ASP A 159 7.80 13.87 -11.62
N ARG A 160 8.29 14.07 -12.85
CA ARG A 160 7.41 14.36 -13.99
C ARG A 160 6.73 13.07 -14.43
N VAL A 161 5.41 13.06 -14.35
CA VAL A 161 4.57 11.94 -14.79
C VAL A 161 4.25 12.07 -16.27
N TRP A 162 3.86 13.27 -16.71
CA TRP A 162 3.43 13.49 -18.08
C TRP A 162 3.64 14.93 -18.56
N LYS A 163 3.69 15.10 -19.88
CA LYS A 163 3.68 16.38 -20.59
C LYS A 163 2.85 16.27 -21.87
N SER A 164 2.15 17.33 -22.25
CA SER A 164 1.35 17.38 -23.48
C SER A 164 2.19 17.46 -24.78
N GLN A 165 3.51 17.33 -24.70
CA GLN A 165 4.36 17.38 -25.88
C GLN A 165 4.06 16.20 -26.82
N GLY A 166 3.72 16.50 -28.06
CA GLY A 166 3.37 15.50 -29.07
C GLY A 166 1.91 15.02 -28.99
N SER A 167 1.07 15.57 -28.12
CA SER A 167 -0.36 15.24 -28.07
C SER A 167 -1.21 16.04 -29.06
N MET A 168 -0.62 16.95 -29.84
CA MET A 168 -1.30 17.92 -30.72
C MET A 168 -2.25 18.90 -30.00
N SER A 169 -2.26 18.94 -28.67
CA SER A 169 -3.02 19.95 -27.91
C SER A 169 -2.46 21.36 -28.16
N ARG A 170 -3.36 22.34 -28.26
CA ARG A 170 -3.02 23.75 -28.39
C ARG A 170 -2.35 24.32 -27.13
N TYR A 171 -2.52 23.66 -25.98
CA TYR A 171 -2.01 24.11 -24.69
C TYR A 171 -0.87 23.22 -24.18
N LYS A 172 0.14 23.85 -23.60
CA LYS A 172 1.25 23.17 -22.92
C LYS A 172 0.83 22.85 -21.48
N GLY A 173 0.82 21.58 -21.12
CA GLY A 173 0.52 21.11 -19.77
C GLY A 173 1.49 20.02 -19.34
N SER A 174 1.70 19.90 -18.03
CA SER A 174 2.50 18.82 -17.43
C SER A 174 1.95 18.42 -16.08
N VAL A 175 2.07 17.13 -15.77
CA VAL A 175 1.59 16.51 -14.53
C VAL A 175 2.79 15.96 -13.77
N TRP A 176 2.81 16.19 -12.46
CA TRP A 176 3.94 15.92 -11.58
C TRP A 176 3.47 15.23 -10.29
N ALA A 177 4.19 14.20 -9.88
CA ALA A 177 3.99 13.52 -8.61
C ALA A 177 4.96 14.10 -7.57
N PRO A 178 4.52 14.49 -6.36
CA PRO A 178 5.44 14.90 -5.31
C PRO A 178 6.26 13.72 -4.79
N VAL A 179 7.55 13.93 -4.55
CA VAL A 179 8.44 12.91 -3.99
C VAL A 179 8.53 13.08 -2.48
N ALA A 180 7.64 12.39 -1.75
CA ALA A 180 7.63 12.39 -0.30
C ALA A 180 8.79 11.54 0.25
N HIS A 181 9.92 12.18 0.54
CA HIS A 181 11.00 11.51 1.29
C HIS A 181 10.63 11.55 2.78
N SER A 182 10.08 10.45 3.30
CA SER A 182 10.15 10.18 4.73
C SER A 182 11.62 9.87 5.03
N GLY A 183 12.35 10.81 5.63
CA GLY A 183 13.75 10.58 5.99
C GLY A 183 13.88 9.28 6.78
N ALA A 184 14.89 8.47 6.45
CA ALA A 184 15.12 7.10 6.94
C ALA A 184 15.19 6.92 8.48
N PHE A 185 15.04 8.00 9.25
CA PHE A 185 15.22 8.05 10.70
C PHE A 185 14.04 8.67 11.47
N LYS A 186 12.86 8.87 10.88
CA LYS A 186 11.70 9.46 11.59
C LYS A 186 10.43 8.62 11.46
N GLN A 187 10.38 7.52 12.21
CA GLN A 187 9.25 6.58 12.23
C GLN A 187 7.99 7.10 12.97
N ASN A 188 8.02 8.31 13.53
CA ASN A 188 6.87 8.97 14.17
C ASN A 188 6.18 10.03 13.27
N ARG A 189 6.57 10.12 12.00
CA ARG A 189 6.00 11.06 11.03
C ARG A 189 5.61 10.35 9.75
N ALA A 190 4.46 10.73 9.20
CA ALA A 190 3.97 10.27 7.92
C ALA A 190 3.66 11.46 7.02
N LEU A 191 4.31 11.51 5.85
CA LEU A 191 3.90 12.38 4.75
C LEU A 191 2.79 11.68 3.99
N VAL A 192 1.66 12.36 3.81
CA VAL A 192 0.50 11.81 3.11
C VAL A 192 0.39 12.40 1.72
N TYR A 193 0.39 11.49 0.76
CA TYR A 193 0.16 11.77 -0.64
C TYR A 193 -1.35 11.88 -0.91
N LEU A 194 -1.76 12.98 -1.55
CA LEU A 194 -3.17 13.32 -1.74
C LEU A 194 -3.55 13.52 -3.21
N GLY A 195 -2.58 13.46 -4.13
CA GLY A 195 -2.81 13.69 -5.55
C GLY A 195 -1.59 14.27 -6.25
N HIS A 196 -1.76 14.54 -7.54
CA HIS A 196 -0.74 15.11 -8.42
C HIS A 196 -0.83 16.64 -8.46
N PHE A 197 0.22 17.25 -9.00
CA PHE A 197 0.32 18.67 -9.27
C PHE A 197 0.51 18.93 -10.75
N ALA A 198 0.18 20.15 -11.19
CA ALA A 198 0.54 20.63 -12.49
C ALA A 198 1.68 21.64 -12.44
N GLY A 199 2.51 21.60 -13.49
CA GLY A 199 3.51 22.62 -13.77
C GLY A 199 2.99 23.69 -14.74
N ALA A 200 3.65 24.85 -14.76
CA ALA A 200 3.40 25.86 -15.78
C ALA A 200 4.04 25.40 -17.10
N GLY A 201 3.22 25.05 -18.09
CA GLY A 201 3.71 24.45 -19.33
C GLY A 201 4.40 23.11 -19.07
N PHE A 202 5.71 23.03 -19.32
CA PHE A 202 6.54 21.84 -19.06
C PHE A 202 7.53 22.02 -17.91
N ASP A 203 7.53 23.19 -17.26
CA ASP A 203 8.44 23.49 -16.19
C ASP A 203 8.04 22.80 -14.88
N ASN A 204 9.05 22.58 -14.03
CA ASN A 204 8.86 22.02 -12.70
C ASN A 204 7.92 22.91 -11.87
N PRO A 205 6.99 22.35 -11.07
CA PRO A 205 6.06 23.12 -10.25
C PRO A 205 6.69 24.15 -9.31
N ASN A 206 7.97 24.01 -8.94
CA ASN A 206 8.68 24.99 -8.13
C ASN A 206 8.99 26.31 -8.85
N ARG A 207 8.91 26.37 -10.19
CA ARG A 207 9.33 27.54 -10.98
C ARG A 207 8.25 28.60 -11.14
N ASP A 208 7.00 28.31 -10.82
CA ASP A 208 5.87 29.21 -11.05
C ASP A 208 5.54 30.12 -9.85
N GLY A 209 6.38 30.10 -8.80
CA GLY A 209 6.23 30.91 -7.60
C GLY A 209 5.08 30.48 -6.68
N LYS A 210 4.37 29.39 -6.97
CA LYS A 210 3.25 28.91 -6.16
C LYS A 210 3.65 27.67 -5.36
N GLU A 211 3.43 27.72 -4.06
CA GLU A 211 3.78 26.61 -3.18
C GLU A 211 2.82 25.43 -3.37
N ARG A 212 3.35 24.23 -3.65
CA ARG A 212 2.57 22.99 -3.66
C ARG A 212 2.61 22.36 -2.29
N LEU A 213 1.45 21.99 -1.77
CA LEU A 213 1.30 21.65 -0.36
C LEU A 213 0.91 20.18 -0.19
N ILE A 214 1.47 19.51 0.83
CA ILE A 214 1.10 18.14 1.26
C ILE A 214 0.85 18.10 2.76
N MET A 215 0.18 17.04 3.23
CA MET A 215 -0.07 16.85 4.66
C MET A 215 1.06 16.03 5.30
N GLU A 216 1.56 16.51 6.42
CA GLU A 216 2.42 15.79 7.36
C GLU A 216 1.63 15.52 8.64
N ILE A 217 1.59 14.26 9.04
CA ILE A 217 1.02 13.82 10.31
C ILE A 217 2.17 13.38 11.19
N THR A 218 2.25 13.95 12.38
CA THR A 218 3.27 13.64 13.37
C THR A 218 2.59 13.15 14.63
N ASP A 219 3.05 12.02 15.14
CA ASP A 219 2.72 11.62 16.49
C ASP A 219 3.74 12.23 17.46
N THR A 220 3.29 13.16 18.32
CA THR A 220 4.14 13.78 19.34
C THR A 220 4.35 12.90 20.56
N THR A 221 3.60 11.80 20.69
CA THR A 221 3.73 10.82 21.78
C THR A 221 4.64 9.65 21.42
N GLY A 222 4.92 9.46 20.12
CA GLY A 222 5.83 8.42 19.62
C GLY A 222 7.30 8.71 19.96
N SER A 223 8.02 7.67 20.38
CA SER A 223 9.46 7.75 20.68
C SER A 223 10.27 8.02 19.41
N TRP A 224 11.34 8.81 19.54
CA TRP A 224 12.27 9.09 18.45
C TRP A 224 13.02 7.85 17.93
N VAL A 225 13.17 6.80 18.75
CA VAL A 225 13.86 5.54 18.39
C VAL A 225 12.88 4.47 17.90
N GLY A 226 11.69 4.38 18.50
CA GLY A 226 10.72 3.30 18.26
C GLY A 226 9.56 3.64 17.32
N GLY A 227 9.48 4.88 16.82
CA GLY A 227 8.38 5.32 15.97
C GLY A 227 7.05 5.44 16.71
N SER A 228 5.95 5.43 15.95
CA SER A 228 4.59 5.41 16.50
C SER A 228 3.86 4.13 16.09
N SER A 229 3.48 3.32 17.08
CA SER A 229 2.62 2.15 16.88
C SER A 229 1.19 2.54 16.48
N TRP A 230 0.74 3.74 16.85
CA TRP A 230 -0.61 4.22 16.62
C TRP A 230 -0.81 4.95 15.30
N LEU A 231 0.25 5.53 14.74
CA LEU A 231 0.16 6.35 13.52
C LEU A 231 -0.45 5.58 12.33
N PRO A 232 -0.13 4.29 12.06
CA PRO A 232 -0.81 3.53 11.01
C PRO A 232 -2.32 3.39 11.25
N HIS A 233 -2.74 3.13 12.50
CA HIS A 233 -4.16 3.00 12.86
C HIS A 233 -4.91 4.33 12.72
N VAL A 234 -4.28 5.43 13.12
CA VAL A 234 -4.82 6.79 12.94
C VAL A 234 -4.98 7.11 11.46
N LEU A 235 -3.97 6.82 10.64
CA LEU A 235 -4.05 7.02 9.20
C LEU A 235 -5.15 6.16 8.58
N ASP A 236 -5.30 4.90 8.96
CA ASP A 236 -6.35 4.05 8.37
C ASP A 236 -7.76 4.42 8.84
N ARG A 237 -7.91 5.06 10.01
CA ARG A 237 -9.20 5.55 10.53
C ARG A 237 -9.62 6.89 9.90
N TYR A 238 -8.71 7.86 9.83
CA TYR A 238 -9.05 9.24 9.43
C TYR A 238 -8.59 9.61 8.02
N MET A 239 -7.63 8.87 7.47
CA MET A 239 -7.09 9.06 6.12
C MET A 239 -6.97 7.72 5.37
N PRO A 240 -8.07 6.97 5.21
CA PRO A 240 -8.02 5.66 4.60
C PRO A 240 -7.57 5.74 3.14
N ARG A 241 -7.06 4.62 2.63
CA ARG A 241 -6.75 4.49 1.20
C ARG A 241 -8.04 4.53 0.37
N PRO A 242 -7.99 5.02 -0.90
CA PRO A 242 -9.13 4.88 -1.80
C PRO A 242 -9.49 3.40 -1.98
N ALA A 243 -10.77 3.12 -2.21
CA ALA A 243 -11.23 1.74 -2.45
C ALA A 243 -10.74 1.20 -3.80
N ARG A 244 -10.63 2.10 -4.79
CA ARG A 244 -10.16 1.86 -6.16
C ARG A 244 -9.95 3.19 -6.86
N PHE A 245 -9.45 3.14 -8.08
CA PHE A 245 -9.41 4.27 -9.01
C PHE A 245 -10.41 4.07 -10.15
N ARG A 246 -10.92 5.18 -10.68
CA ARG A 246 -11.79 5.23 -11.84
C ARG A 246 -11.09 6.00 -12.95
N LEU A 247 -10.92 5.37 -14.11
CA LEU A 247 -10.39 6.04 -15.29
C LEU A 247 -11.39 7.11 -15.76
N ILE A 248 -10.97 8.37 -15.80
CA ILE A 248 -11.77 9.48 -16.34
C ILE A 248 -11.49 9.65 -17.82
N TRP A 249 -10.21 9.67 -18.17
CA TRP A 249 -9.74 10.02 -19.49
C TRP A 249 -8.39 9.38 -19.78
N SER A 250 -8.09 9.15 -21.04
CA SER A 250 -6.79 8.68 -21.48
C SER A 250 -6.45 9.23 -22.86
N VAL A 251 -5.19 9.58 -23.06
CA VAL A 251 -4.60 9.82 -24.38
C VAL A 251 -3.57 8.74 -24.62
N THR A 252 -3.76 7.98 -25.70
CA THR A 252 -2.83 6.93 -26.15
C THR A 252 -2.16 7.29 -27.46
N HIS A 253 -2.70 8.29 -28.17
CA HIS A 253 -2.16 8.77 -29.43
C HIS A 253 -1.01 9.75 -29.18
N GLY A 254 0.16 9.46 -29.78
CA GLY A 254 1.40 10.25 -29.63
C GLY A 254 2.50 9.47 -28.89
N SER A 255 3.62 10.14 -28.64
CA SER A 255 4.79 9.53 -27.97
C SER A 255 4.68 9.45 -26.45
N ASN A 256 3.65 10.06 -25.85
CA ASN A 256 3.49 10.18 -24.40
C ASN A 256 2.06 9.78 -23.98
N PRO A 257 1.78 8.48 -23.79
CA PRO A 257 0.48 8.04 -23.30
C PRO A 257 0.22 8.56 -21.88
N PHE A 258 -1.04 8.82 -21.58
CA PHE A 258 -1.49 9.32 -20.29
C PHE A 258 -2.87 8.76 -19.93
N TYR A 259 -3.03 8.40 -18.67
CA TYR A 259 -4.27 7.89 -18.09
C TYR A 259 -4.57 8.69 -16.83
N ALA A 260 -5.75 9.30 -16.79
CA ALA A 260 -6.22 10.17 -15.74
C ALA A 260 -7.19 9.42 -14.82
N TRP A 261 -6.84 9.28 -13.54
CA TRP A 261 -7.55 8.46 -12.58
C TRP A 261 -8.14 9.29 -11.44
N GLU A 262 -9.43 9.09 -11.21
CA GLU A 262 -10.15 9.59 -10.04
C GLU A 262 -10.09 8.56 -8.92
N PRO A 263 -9.57 8.92 -7.73
CA PRO A 263 -9.62 8.04 -6.58
C PRO A 263 -11.05 7.97 -6.06
N VAL A 264 -11.58 6.75 -5.87
CA VAL A 264 -12.91 6.53 -5.31
C VAL A 264 -12.77 6.39 -3.79
N PRO A 265 -13.33 7.31 -2.99
CA PRO A 265 -13.24 7.21 -1.54
C PRO A 265 -13.91 5.94 -1.01
N PRO A 266 -13.44 5.41 0.13
CA PRO A 266 -13.99 4.21 0.74
C PRO A 266 -15.46 4.37 1.19
N SER A 267 -15.83 5.55 1.67
CA SER A 267 -17.20 5.90 2.05
C SER A 267 -17.44 7.39 1.88
N ASP A 268 -18.70 7.82 2.02
CA ASP A 268 -19.14 9.21 1.93
C ASP A 268 -18.58 10.13 3.04
N LYS A 269 -18.06 9.54 4.12
CA LYS A 269 -17.32 10.21 5.20
C LYS A 269 -15.92 10.68 4.76
N PHE A 270 -15.42 10.23 3.61
CA PHE A 270 -14.09 10.57 3.11
C PHE A 270 -14.13 11.19 1.72
N VAL A 271 -13.13 12.01 1.42
CA VAL A 271 -12.99 12.70 0.14
C VAL A 271 -11.55 12.60 -0.35
N ALA A 272 -11.36 12.40 -1.66
CA ALA A 272 -10.07 12.54 -2.32
C ALA A 272 -9.85 13.99 -2.73
N LEU A 273 -8.74 14.61 -2.31
CA LEU A 273 -8.45 16.03 -2.56
C LEU A 273 -7.82 16.31 -3.92
N GLY A 274 -7.28 15.29 -4.57
CA GLY A 274 -6.64 15.38 -5.87
C GLY A 274 -6.72 14.07 -6.63
N HIS A 275 -6.42 14.11 -7.92
CA HIS A 275 -6.42 12.97 -8.81
C HIS A 275 -4.99 12.48 -9.11
N VAL A 276 -4.89 11.30 -9.70
CA VAL A 276 -3.62 10.62 -10.03
C VAL A 276 -3.54 10.39 -11.53
N GLY A 277 -2.37 10.65 -12.12
CA GLY A 277 -2.10 10.34 -13.53
C GLY A 277 -1.07 9.24 -13.66
N THR A 278 -1.17 8.40 -14.69
CA THR A 278 -0.16 7.38 -15.02
C THR A 278 0.18 7.40 -16.50
N THR A 279 1.29 6.78 -16.86
CA THR A 279 1.69 6.56 -18.26
C THR A 279 1.27 5.18 -18.79
N THR A 280 0.79 4.31 -17.89
CA THR A 280 0.28 2.97 -18.20
C THR A 280 -1.22 2.90 -17.99
N ASP A 281 -1.87 2.02 -18.76
CA ASP A 281 -3.29 1.66 -18.64
C ASP A 281 -3.64 0.92 -17.34
N LYS A 282 -2.63 0.38 -16.65
CA LYS A 282 -2.77 -0.25 -15.35
C LYS A 282 -3.24 0.74 -14.28
N GLU A 283 -4.25 0.30 -13.52
CA GLU A 283 -4.78 1.04 -12.37
C GLU A 283 -3.66 1.29 -11.33
N PRO A 284 -3.56 2.50 -10.76
CA PRO A 284 -2.62 2.78 -9.68
C PRO A 284 -2.88 1.93 -8.44
N ASP A 285 -1.84 1.56 -7.69
CA ASP A 285 -2.00 0.91 -6.38
C ASP A 285 -2.69 1.88 -5.41
N VAL A 286 -3.71 1.40 -4.69
CA VAL A 286 -4.42 2.15 -3.63
C VAL A 286 -3.50 2.65 -2.51
N LYS A 287 -2.27 2.13 -2.39
CA LYS A 287 -1.23 2.61 -1.48
C LYS A 287 -0.59 3.93 -1.91
N VAL A 288 -0.72 4.33 -3.18
CA VAL A 288 -0.11 5.56 -3.73
C VAL A 288 -0.65 6.81 -3.04
N MET A 289 -1.91 6.81 -2.59
CA MET A 289 -2.52 7.98 -1.97
C MET A 289 -3.50 7.63 -0.87
N ARG A 290 -3.92 8.64 -0.10
CA ARG A 290 -4.97 8.52 0.92
C ARG A 290 -6.07 9.55 0.70
N CYS A 291 -7.27 9.18 1.12
CA CYS A 291 -8.41 10.09 1.24
C CYS A 291 -8.32 10.86 2.56
N VAL A 292 -9.13 11.91 2.71
CA VAL A 292 -9.17 12.75 3.90
C VAL A 292 -10.58 12.74 4.48
N CYS A 293 -10.69 12.74 5.81
CA CYS A 293 -11.96 12.88 6.51
C CYS A 293 -12.68 14.16 6.05
N LYS A 294 -13.97 14.03 5.71
CA LYS A 294 -14.81 15.14 5.23
C LYS A 294 -14.96 16.25 6.27
N ASP A 295 -14.89 15.93 7.56
CA ASP A 295 -15.01 16.91 8.64
C ASP A 295 -13.88 17.95 8.65
N TRP A 296 -12.73 17.61 8.06
CA TRP A 296 -11.58 18.51 7.95
C TRP A 296 -11.70 19.45 6.75
N LEU A 297 -12.75 19.29 5.94
CA LEU A 297 -12.86 19.88 4.62
C LEU A 297 -14.03 20.85 4.51
N LYS A 298 -13.84 21.88 3.69
CA LYS A 298 -14.85 22.82 3.23
C LYS A 298 -14.87 22.84 1.70
N GLU A 299 -15.92 23.41 1.10
CA GLU A 299 -15.93 23.64 -0.35
C GLU A 299 -14.77 24.54 -0.74
N SER A 300 -14.05 24.18 -1.80
CA SER A 300 -12.95 25.02 -2.29
C SER A 300 -13.50 26.22 -3.05
N THR A 301 -12.81 27.35 -2.86
CA THR A 301 -13.03 28.58 -3.62
C THR A 301 -12.11 28.67 -4.84
N LEU A 302 -11.11 27.80 -4.95
CA LEU A 302 -10.11 27.84 -6.02
C LEU A 302 -10.34 26.69 -7.02
N ILE A 303 -11.08 27.01 -8.09
CA ILE A 303 -11.27 26.11 -9.22
C ILE A 303 -10.77 26.82 -10.48
N LYS A 304 -9.70 26.32 -11.08
CA LYS A 304 -9.08 26.97 -12.25
C LYS A 304 -8.67 25.94 -13.30
N SER A 305 -9.17 26.09 -14.53
CA SER A 305 -8.70 25.30 -15.66
C SER A 305 -7.26 25.68 -16.00
N ILE A 306 -6.42 24.68 -16.23
CA ILE A 306 -5.00 24.87 -16.59
C ILE A 306 -4.65 24.26 -17.93
N TRP A 307 -5.43 23.30 -18.40
CA TRP A 307 -5.20 22.61 -19.66
C TRP A 307 -6.48 21.94 -20.12
N ASP A 308 -6.67 21.90 -21.43
CA ASP A 308 -7.69 21.07 -22.06
C ASP A 308 -7.13 20.39 -23.32
N ASP A 309 -7.84 19.38 -23.77
CA ASP A 309 -7.49 18.57 -24.93
C ASP A 309 -7.93 19.23 -26.26
N SER A 310 -8.21 20.54 -26.28
CA SER A 310 -8.59 21.22 -27.52
C SER A 310 -7.47 21.12 -28.56
N GLY A 311 -7.82 20.56 -29.73
CA GLY A 311 -6.89 20.33 -30.84
C GLY A 311 -6.27 18.94 -30.86
N SER A 312 -6.33 18.19 -29.76
CA SER A 312 -6.05 16.75 -29.79
C SER A 312 -7.33 16.01 -30.16
N GLY A 313 -7.36 15.33 -31.31
CA GLY A 313 -8.51 14.50 -31.68
C GLY A 313 -8.76 13.42 -30.63
N GLY A 314 -9.97 13.34 -30.08
CA GLY A 314 -10.29 12.40 -28.99
C GLY A 314 -11.51 12.79 -28.17
N ARG A 315 -11.69 12.10 -27.03
CA ARG A 315 -12.73 12.44 -26.05
C ARG A 315 -12.32 13.67 -25.26
N ALA A 316 -13.16 14.70 -25.24
CA ALA A 316 -12.89 15.95 -24.53
C ALA A 316 -12.51 15.73 -23.06
N ALA A 317 -11.46 16.40 -22.58
CA ALA A 317 -11.04 16.41 -21.20
C ALA A 317 -10.23 17.65 -20.85
N SER A 318 -10.19 17.95 -19.55
CA SER A 318 -9.49 19.09 -19.00
C SER A 318 -8.85 18.78 -17.66
N ILE A 319 -7.77 19.50 -17.36
CA ILE A 319 -7.08 19.46 -16.08
C ILE A 319 -7.40 20.77 -15.35
N TRP A 320 -7.80 20.64 -14.10
CA TRP A 320 -8.19 21.75 -13.23
C TRP A 320 -7.36 21.73 -11.95
N ILE A 321 -7.07 22.90 -11.40
CA ILE A 321 -6.66 23.04 -10.01
C ILE A 321 -7.92 23.03 -9.14
N PHE A 322 -7.92 22.19 -8.11
CA PHE A 322 -9.08 21.91 -7.26
C PHE A 322 -9.07 22.64 -5.92
N ASN A 323 -7.92 23.09 -5.43
CA ASN A 323 -7.81 23.72 -4.11
C ASN A 323 -6.56 24.59 -3.97
N THR A 324 -6.48 25.33 -2.86
CA THR A 324 -5.31 26.16 -2.49
C THR A 324 -4.04 25.38 -2.21
N MET A 325 -4.14 24.05 -2.03
CA MET A 325 -2.96 23.17 -2.00
C MET A 325 -2.38 22.92 -3.41
N TYR A 326 -3.06 23.42 -4.45
CA TYR A 326 -2.74 23.27 -5.87
C TYR A 326 -2.84 21.85 -6.41
N MET A 327 -3.60 20.98 -5.72
CA MET A 327 -3.89 19.64 -6.23
C MET A 327 -4.68 19.73 -7.53
N ILE A 328 -4.38 18.82 -8.46
CA ILE A 328 -5.10 18.77 -9.73
C ILE A 328 -6.22 17.75 -9.70
N GLY A 329 -7.23 18.01 -10.50
CA GLY A 329 -8.25 17.07 -10.89
C GLY A 329 -8.42 17.02 -12.39
N PHE A 330 -8.88 15.87 -12.86
CA PHE A 330 -9.21 15.62 -14.26
C PHE A 330 -10.73 15.63 -14.41
N VAL A 331 -11.21 16.23 -15.49
CA VAL A 331 -12.64 16.32 -15.79
C VAL A 331 -12.86 15.88 -17.23
N ALA A 332 -13.88 15.06 -17.45
CA ALA A 332 -14.34 14.74 -18.80
C ALA A 332 -15.12 15.93 -19.36
N GLY A 333 -14.69 16.45 -20.51
CA GLY A 333 -15.16 17.72 -21.08
C GLY A 333 -14.29 18.92 -20.71
N HIS A 334 -14.70 20.09 -21.16
CA HIS A 334 -14.03 21.39 -20.89
C HIS A 334 -14.75 22.23 -19.85
N GLU A 335 -15.89 21.76 -19.37
CA GLU A 335 -16.67 22.42 -18.34
C GLU A 335 -16.08 22.14 -16.94
N PRO A 336 -16.31 23.04 -15.97
CA PRO A 336 -15.89 22.82 -14.59
C PRO A 336 -16.52 21.55 -14.00
N PRO A 337 -15.88 20.94 -12.99
CA PRO A 337 -16.39 19.72 -12.37
C PRO A 337 -17.79 19.95 -11.77
N ARG A 338 -18.73 19.05 -12.07
CA ARG A 338 -20.12 19.11 -11.56
C ARG A 338 -20.20 19.13 -10.03
N ARG A 339 -19.29 18.44 -9.36
CA ARG A 339 -19.13 18.50 -7.91
C ARG A 339 -18.00 19.47 -7.60
N LYS A 340 -18.28 20.45 -6.73
CA LYS A 340 -17.24 21.36 -6.26
C LYS A 340 -16.16 20.57 -5.52
N PRO A 341 -14.88 20.77 -5.87
CA PRO A 341 -13.78 20.20 -5.12
C PRO A 341 -13.75 20.72 -3.68
N MET A 342 -13.06 19.98 -2.82
CA MET A 342 -12.94 20.27 -1.41
C MET A 342 -11.53 20.77 -1.05
N GLU A 343 -11.44 21.50 0.05
CA GLU A 343 -10.20 22.09 0.57
C GLU A 343 -10.13 21.94 2.09
N LEU A 344 -8.91 21.88 2.65
CA LEU A 344 -8.70 21.83 4.09
C LEU A 344 -9.22 23.10 4.78
N LYS A 345 -9.91 22.94 5.92
CA LYS A 345 -10.34 24.05 6.78
C LYS A 345 -9.18 24.76 7.45
N SER A 346 -8.14 24.01 7.83
CA SER A 346 -6.95 24.52 8.53
C SER A 346 -5.68 23.85 8.01
N HIS A 347 -4.59 24.61 7.97
CA HIS A 347 -3.25 24.13 7.58
C HIS A 347 -2.46 23.54 8.76
N ARG A 348 -2.97 23.69 10.00
CA ARG A 348 -2.34 23.13 11.21
C ARG A 348 -3.38 22.95 12.31
N PHE A 349 -3.48 21.74 12.83
CA PHE A 349 -4.39 21.41 13.91
C PHE A 349 -3.96 20.11 14.62
N PHE A 350 -4.53 19.87 15.79
CA PHE A 350 -4.44 18.56 16.46
C PHE A 350 -5.66 17.72 16.14
N LEU A 351 -5.49 16.41 16.03
CA LEU A 351 -6.56 15.51 15.60
C LEU A 351 -7.77 15.56 16.54
N ARG A 352 -7.55 15.71 17.86
CA ARG A 352 -8.61 15.86 18.85
C ARG A 352 -9.62 16.97 18.50
N GLU A 353 -9.14 18.09 17.95
CA GLU A 353 -9.96 19.26 17.61
C GLU A 353 -10.99 18.97 16.49
N PHE A 354 -10.80 17.88 15.73
CA PHE A 354 -11.62 17.49 14.58
C PHE A 354 -12.10 16.03 14.66
N SER A 355 -12.10 15.43 15.86
CA SER A 355 -12.30 13.99 16.06
C SER A 355 -13.75 13.56 16.35
N ASP A 356 -14.74 14.43 16.11
CA ASP A 356 -16.20 14.19 16.30
C ASP A 356 -16.79 13.03 15.48
N ILE A 357 -15.96 12.21 14.82
CA ILE A 357 -16.36 10.88 14.40
C ILE A 357 -16.69 10.07 15.64
N ARG A 358 -17.98 10.06 16.03
CA ARG A 358 -18.56 9.14 17.01
C ARG A 358 -17.92 7.76 16.82
N THR A 359 -17.37 7.24 17.90
CA THR A 359 -16.43 6.10 17.98
C THR A 359 -16.93 4.81 17.32
N ASP A 360 -18.19 4.73 16.91
CA ASP A 360 -18.89 3.47 16.71
C ASP A 360 -19.11 3.07 15.24
N GLU A 361 -18.76 3.90 14.24
CA GLU A 361 -19.18 3.61 12.84
C GLU A 361 -18.17 3.96 11.74
N VAL A 362 -16.94 3.45 11.80
CA VAL A 362 -16.11 3.42 10.58
C VAL A 362 -15.55 2.02 10.38
N VAL A 363 -16.28 1.26 9.56
CA VAL A 363 -15.75 0.08 8.88
C VAL A 363 -14.84 0.58 7.76
N PRO A 364 -13.54 0.26 7.75
CA PRO A 364 -12.65 0.63 6.65
C PRO A 364 -13.17 -0.02 5.37
N ALA A 365 -13.40 0.77 4.31
CA ALA A 365 -13.96 0.20 3.12
C ALA A 365 -12.97 -0.73 2.42
N SER A 366 -13.58 -1.76 1.86
CA SER A 366 -13.01 -2.72 0.94
C SER A 366 -12.12 -2.08 -0.11
N GLY A 367 -10.82 -2.27 0.00
CA GLY A 367 -10.00 -2.47 -1.18
C GLY A 367 -10.26 -3.89 -1.65
N ASN A 368 -11.16 -4.08 -2.63
CA ASN A 368 -11.19 -5.33 -3.38
C ASN A 368 -9.90 -5.35 -4.21
N LYS A 369 -8.97 -6.27 -3.92
CA LYS A 369 -8.92 -7.57 -4.59
C LYS A 369 -9.03 -7.39 -6.11
N ARG A 370 -7.88 -7.23 -6.76
CA ARG A 370 -7.46 -8.08 -7.88
C ARG A 370 -5.97 -8.28 -7.82
#